data_AF-A0A8E4BIJ6-F1
#
_entry.id   AF-A0A8E4BIJ6-F1
#
_cell.length_a   1.000
_cell.length_b   1.000
_cell.length_c   1.000
_cell.angle_alpha   90.00
_cell.angle_beta   90.00
_cell.angle_gamma   90.00
#
_symmetry.space_group_name_H-M   'P 1'
#
loop_
_entity.id
_entity.type
_entity.pdbx_description
1 polymer ?
#
loop_
_entity_poly.entity_id
_entity_poly.type
_entity_poly.pdbx_seq_one_letter_code
_entity_poly.pdbx_strand_id
1 'polypeptide(L)'
;QVLITSWIVITILLSLAILATGDLQTVPPDGQNLVEYVLEFIRDLARTQIGEEEYRPWVPFIGTMFLFIFVSNWSGALLPWKIFELPHGELAAPTNDINTTVA
;
A
#
# COMPACT_ATOMS: atom_id res chain seq x y z
N GLN A 1 10.61 -16.26 1.46
CA GLN A 1 10.60 -15.06 0.60
C GLN A 1 9.37 -14.20 0.86
N VAL A 2 8.16 -14.67 0.53
CA VAL A 2 6.89 -13.92 0.66
C VAL A 2 6.72 -13.22 2.00
N LEU A 3 6.87 -13.95 3.12
CA LEU A 3 6.70 -13.35 4.44
C LEU A 3 7.67 -12.19 4.66
N ILE A 4 8.95 -12.33 4.31
CA ILE A 4 9.95 -11.28 4.53
C ILE A 4 9.60 -10.04 3.71
N THR A 5 9.29 -10.19 2.43
CA THR A 5 8.99 -9.07 1.54
C THR A 5 7.66 -8.41 1.89
N SER A 6 6.64 -9.18 2.26
CA SER A 6 5.36 -8.66 2.74
C SER A 6 5.51 -7.85 4.04
N TRP A 7 6.30 -8.34 5.01
CA TRP A 7 6.53 -7.62 6.26
C TRP A 7 7.28 -6.29 6.05
N ILE A 8 8.23 -6.25 5.10
CA ILE A 8 8.89 -5.00 4.70
C ILE A 8 7.87 -4.01 4.13
N VAL A 9 7.03 -4.44 3.19
CA VAL A 9 5.99 -3.59 2.58
C VAL A 9 4.99 -3.10 3.64
N ILE A 10 4.52 -3.97 4.53
CA ILE A 10 3.61 -3.61 5.62
C ILE A 10 4.27 -2.57 6.54
N THR A 11 5.54 -2.76 6.91
CA THR A 11 6.26 -1.82 7.77
C THR A 11 6.39 -0.45 7.12
N ILE A 12 6.68 -0.40 5.81
CA ILE A 12 6.74 0.85 5.04
C ILE A 12 5.38 1.54 5.06
N LEU A 13 4.31 0.82 4.74
CA LEU A 13 2.95 1.37 4.70
C LEU A 13 2.49 1.89 6.05
N LEU A 14 2.69 1.13 7.13
CA LEU A 14 2.33 1.55 8.48
C LEU A 14 3.13 2.77 8.93
N SER A 15 4.44 2.81 8.64
CA SER A 15 5.27 3.96 8.97
C SER A 15 4.80 5.22 8.24
N LEU A 16 4.51 5.12 6.94
CA LEU A 16 3.97 6.23 6.15
C LEU A 16 2.61 6.69 6.70
N ALA A 17 1.72 5.76 7.03
CA ALA A 17 0.40 6.09 7.58
C ALA A 17 0.50 6.80 8.93
N ILE A 18 1.36 6.33 9.84
CA ILE A 18 1.55 6.94 11.17
C ILE A 18 2.16 8.34 11.02
N LEU A 19 3.18 8.50 10.18
CA LEU A 19 3.82 9.80 9.94
C LEU A 19 2.85 10.80 9.32
N ALA A 20 2.02 10.35 8.38
CA ALA A 20 1.05 11.22 7.71
C ALA A 20 -0.16 11.62 8.58
N THR A 21 -0.47 10.83 9.61
CA THR A 21 -1.64 11.07 10.48
C THR A 21 -1.28 11.58 11.88
N GLY A 22 0.02 11.73 12.17
CA GLY A 22 0.51 12.14 13.50
C GLY A 22 0.23 13.59 13.88
N ASP A 23 0.23 14.50 12.91
CA ASP A 23 -0.07 15.93 13.10
C ASP A 23 -0.91 16.49 11.94
N LEU A 24 -2.22 16.23 12.00
CA LEU A 24 -3.15 16.67 10.95
C LEU A 24 -3.48 18.16 11.12
N GLN A 25 -3.20 18.93 10.07
CA GLN A 25 -3.47 20.37 10.03
C GLN A 25 -4.66 20.66 9.12
N THR A 26 -5.40 21.73 9.42
CA THR A 26 -6.58 22.13 8.63
C THR A 26 -6.19 22.66 7.24
N VAL A 27 -5.02 23.30 7.15
CA VAL A 27 -4.36 23.60 5.89
C VAL A 27 -3.26 22.55 5.71
N PRO A 28 -3.41 21.60 4.77
CA PRO A 28 -2.53 20.45 4.70
C PRO A 28 -1.12 20.86 4.25
N PRO A 29 -0.06 20.52 5.00
CA PRO A 29 1.32 20.63 4.52
C PRO A 29 1.59 19.62 3.39
N ASP A 30 2.68 19.81 2.65
CA ASP A 30 2.99 19.05 1.42
C ASP A 30 2.87 17.52 1.53
N GLY A 31 3.26 16.94 2.68
CA GLY A 31 3.15 15.50 2.94
C GLY A 31 1.73 15.01 3.20
N GLN A 32 0.91 15.80 3.91
CA GLN A 32 -0.51 15.52 4.14
C GLN A 32 -1.29 15.59 2.82
N ASN A 33 -0.94 16.54 1.95
CA ASN A 33 -1.57 16.70 0.62
C ASN A 33 -1.49 15.43 -0.23
N LEU A 34 -0.33 14.76 -0.27
CA LEU A 34 -0.19 13.50 -1.02
C LEU A 34 -1.08 12.39 -0.46
N VAL A 35 -1.14 12.25 0.86
CA VAL A 35 -1.92 11.19 1.51
C VAL A 35 -3.43 11.44 1.39
N GLU A 36 -3.86 12.70 1.53
CA GLU A 36 -5.25 13.10 1.28
C GLU A 36 -5.65 12.86 -0.17
N TYR A 37 -4.79 13.23 -1.13
CA TYR A 37 -5.03 12.96 -2.55
C TYR A 37 -5.26 11.47 -2.83
N VAL A 38 -4.42 10.60 -2.26
CA VAL A 38 -4.59 9.14 -2.42
C VAL A 38 -5.88 8.65 -1.75
N LEU A 39 -6.22 9.18 -0.57
CA LEU A 39 -7.47 8.84 0.13
C LEU A 39 -8.71 9.27 -0.65
N GLU A 40 -8.69 10.47 -1.24
CA GLU A 40 -9.76 10.97 -2.12
C GLU A 40 -9.91 10.09 -3.36
N PHE A 41 -8.80 9.74 -4.02
CA PHE A 41 -8.81 8.81 -5.14
C PHE A 41 -9.47 7.46 -4.79
N ILE A 42 -9.14 6.89 -3.63
CA ILE A 42 -9.75 5.62 -3.17
C ILE A 42 -11.23 5.80 -2.87
N ARG A 43 -11.62 6.93 -2.24
CA ARG A 43 -13.03 7.23 -1.95
C ARG A 43 -13.86 7.38 -3.22
N ASP A 44 -13.33 8.08 -4.21
CA ASP A 44 -14.00 8.29 -5.50
C ASP A 44 -14.12 6.98 -6.27
N LEU A 45 -13.09 6.14 -6.24
CA LEU A 45 -13.13 4.79 -6.80
C LEU A 45 -14.22 3.96 -6.12
N ALA A 46 -14.21 3.89 -4.79
CA ALA A 46 -15.19 3.12 -4.02
C ALA A 46 -16.62 3.62 -4.29
N ARG A 47 -16.83 4.94 -4.28
CA ARG A 47 -18.11 5.59 -4.57
C ARG A 47 -18.62 5.27 -5.98
N THR A 48 -17.75 5.34 -6.98
CA THR A 48 -18.13 5.09 -8.37
C THR A 48 -18.49 3.62 -8.61
N GLN A 49 -17.80 2.69 -7.95
CA GLN A 49 -17.99 1.25 -8.17
C GLN A 49 -19.08 0.62 -7.29
N ILE A 50 -19.22 1.09 -6.05
CA ILE A 50 -20.18 0.52 -5.08
C ILE A 50 -21.49 1.32 -5.05
N GLY A 51 -21.40 2.64 -5.20
CA GLY A 51 -22.53 3.56 -5.09
C GLY A 51 -22.41 4.52 -3.89
N GLU A 52 -23.08 5.66 -4.02
CA GLU A 52 -22.99 6.80 -3.08
C GLU A 52 -23.42 6.49 -1.64
N GLU A 53 -24.37 5.57 -1.45
CA GLU A 53 -24.94 5.31 -0.12
C GLU A 53 -24.09 4.31 0.69
N GLU A 54 -23.44 3.36 0.02
CA GLU A 54 -22.80 2.23 0.68
C GLU A 54 -21.27 2.22 0.60
N TYR A 55 -20.61 3.13 -0.11
CA TYR A 55 -19.15 3.02 -0.33
C TYR A 55 -18.29 3.21 0.94
N ARG A 56 -18.74 4.01 1.92
CA ARG A 56 -17.89 4.46 3.04
C ARG A 56 -17.27 3.32 3.86
N PRO A 57 -18.01 2.26 4.25
CA PRO A 57 -17.44 1.13 4.99
C PRO A 57 -16.42 0.31 4.18
N TRP A 58 -16.44 0.39 2.85
CA TRP A 58 -15.53 -0.34 1.96
C TRP A 58 -14.24 0.40 1.66
N VAL A 59 -14.18 1.70 1.92
CA VAL A 59 -12.99 2.54 1.69
C VAL A 59 -11.74 1.96 2.37
N PRO A 60 -11.78 1.51 3.64
CA PRO A 60 -10.60 0.92 4.27
C PRO A 60 -10.13 -0.36 3.57
N PHE A 61 -11.06 -1.23 3.17
CA PHE A 61 -10.74 -2.49 2.50
C PHE A 61 -10.14 -2.28 1.10
N ILE A 62 -10.78 -1.44 0.28
CA ILE A 62 -10.28 -1.10 -1.05
C ILE A 62 -8.94 -0.38 -0.93
N GLY A 63 -8.81 0.54 0.04
CA GLY A 63 -7.59 1.30 0.26
C GLY A 63 -6.42 0.42 0.68
N THR A 64 -6.62 -0.52 1.61
CA THR A 64 -5.55 -1.45 2.02
C THR A 64 -5.13 -2.34 0.87
N MET A 65 -6.07 -2.90 0.11
CA MET A 65 -5.75 -3.72 -1.07
C MET A 65 -4.97 -2.91 -2.11
N PHE A 66 -5.46 -1.72 -2.46
CA PHE A 66 -4.82 -0.86 -3.45
C PHE A 66 -3.40 -0.49 -3.04
N LEU A 67 -3.22 0.05 -1.83
CA LEU A 67 -1.91 0.50 -1.33
C LEU A 67 -0.94 -0.67 -1.18
N PHE A 68 -1.40 -1.80 -0.66
CA PHE A 68 -0.56 -2.98 -0.49
C PHE A 68 -0.06 -3.52 -1.84
N ILE A 69 -0.95 -3.69 -2.82
CA ILE A 69 -0.58 -4.20 -4.14
C ILE A 69 0.31 -3.19 -4.86
N PHE A 70 -0.04 -1.91 -4.82
CA PHE A 70 0.72 -0.84 -5.46
C PHE A 70 2.15 -0.78 -4.92
N VAL A 71 2.33 -0.66 -3.61
CA VAL A 71 3.66 -0.60 -2.99
C VAL A 71 4.41 -1.92 -3.15
N SER A 72 3.74 -3.06 -3.10
CA SER A 72 4.37 -4.37 -3.37
C SER A 72 4.99 -4.42 -4.77
N ASN A 73 4.23 -4.02 -5.79
CA ASN A 73 4.72 -4.02 -7.17
C ASN A 73 5.87 -3.04 -7.38
N TRP A 74 5.73 -1.82 -6.87
CA TRP A 74 6.78 -0.81 -6.94
C TRP A 74 8.03 -1.20 -6.14
N SER A 75 7.87 -1.87 -5.00
CA SER A 75 8.99 -2.39 -4.22
C SER A 75 9.77 -3.44 -5.01
N GLY A 76 9.11 -4.30 -5.78
CA GLY A 76 9.79 -5.26 -6.65
C GLY A 76 10.56 -4.63 -7.80
N ALA A 77 10.03 -3.53 -8.35
CA ALA A 77 10.61 -2.86 -9.50
C ALA A 77 11.73 -1.86 -9.12
N LEU A 78 11.57 -1.12 -8.02
CA LEU A 78 12.49 -0.06 -7.62
C LEU A 78 13.57 -0.51 -6.66
N LEU A 79 13.28 -1.45 -5.74
CA LEU A 79 14.29 -1.89 -4.79
C LEU A 79 15.22 -2.89 -5.49
N PRO A 80 16.55 -2.67 -5.45
CA PRO A 80 17.51 -3.54 -6.10
C PRO A 80 17.72 -4.81 -5.26
N TRP A 81 16.69 -5.65 -5.19
CA TRP A 81 16.68 -6.90 -4.43
C TRP A 81 17.82 -7.85 -4.80
N LYS A 82 18.30 -7.76 -6.05
CA LYS A 82 19.42 -8.55 -6.58
C LYS A 82 20.78 -8.25 -5.93
N ILE A 83 20.89 -7.18 -5.13
CA ILE A 83 22.11 -6.89 -4.33
C ILE A 83 22.19 -7.81 -3.10
N PHE A 84 21.05 -8.30 -2.62
CA PHE A 84 20.97 -9.14 -1.42
C PHE A 84 20.72 -10.59 -1.83
N GLU A 85 21.79 -11.38 -1.90
CA GLU A 85 21.70 -12.82 -2.15
C GLU A 85 21.45 -13.58 -0.84
N LEU A 86 20.35 -14.34 -0.78
CA LEU A 86 20.06 -15.24 0.33
C LEU A 86 20.59 -16.65 0.04
N PRO A 87 20.98 -17.41 1.07
CA PRO A 87 21.40 -18.81 0.92
C PRO A 87 20.33 -19.71 0.29
N HIS A 88 19.04 -19.33 0.42
CA HIS A 88 17.90 -20.04 -0.16
C HIS A 88 16.83 -19.05 -0.63
N GLY A 89 16.57 -19.03 -1.93
CA GLY A 89 15.55 -18.19 -2.58
C GLY A 89 16.03 -16.81 -3.03
N GLU A 90 15.22 -16.11 -3.81
CA GLU A 90 15.48 -14.74 -4.24
C GLU A 90 14.62 -13.75 -3.42
N LEU A 91 14.93 -12.45 -3.45
CA LEU A 91 13.99 -11.42 -3.01
C LEU A 91 13.36 -10.79 -4.25
N ALA A 92 12.04 -10.62 -4.20
CA ALA A 92 11.24 -10.02 -5.26
C ALA A 92 9.94 -9.46 -4.64
N ALA A 93 9.10 -8.80 -5.45
CA ALA A 93 7.79 -8.35 -4.99
C ALA A 93 7.01 -9.49 -4.31
N PRO A 94 6.28 -9.21 -3.21
CA PRO A 94 5.37 -10.18 -2.59
C PRO A 94 4.36 -10.79 -3.57
N THR A 95 3.91 -9.99 -4.54
CA THR A 95 2.95 -10.36 -5.60
C THR A 95 3.52 -11.30 -6.66
N ASN A 96 4.82 -11.64 -6.61
CA ASN A 96 5.44 -12.59 -7.54
C ASN A 96 5.15 -14.06 -7.17
N ASP A 97 4.63 -14.31 -5.96
CA ASP A 97 4.24 -15.64 -5.48
C ASP A 97 2.71 -15.80 -5.55
N ILE A 98 2.25 -16.96 -6.02
CA ILE A 98 0.82 -17.29 -6.14
C ILE A 98 0.10 -17.25 -4.79
N ASN A 99 0.79 -17.55 -3.69
CA ASN A 99 0.21 -17.54 -2.35
C ASN A 99 -0.24 -16.14 -1.92
N THR A 100 0.36 -15.07 -2.47
CA THR A 100 -0.02 -13.69 -2.16
C THR A 100 -1.14 -13.19 -3.06
N THR A 101 -1.20 -13.63 -4.32
CA THR A 101 -2.18 -13.14 -5.29
C THR A 101 -3.50 -13.90 -5.24
N VAL A 102 -3.48 -15.15 -4.79
CA VAL A 102 -4.68 -16.00 -4.66
C VAL A 102 -5.37 -15.84 -3.29
N ALA A 103 -4.61 -15.48 -2.26
CA ALA A 103 -5.15 -15.23 -0.92
C ALA A 103 -5.90 -13.90 -0.85
#